data_AF-A0A538IWU6-F1
#
_entry.id   AF-A0A538IWU6-F1
#
_cell.length_a   1.000
_cell.length_b   1.000
_cell.length_c   1.000
_cell.angle_alpha   90.00
_cell.angle_beta   90.00
_cell.angle_gamma   90.00
#
_symmetry.space_group_name_H-M   'P 1'
#
loop_
_entity.id
_entity.type
_entity.pdbx_description
1 polymer ?
#
loop_
_entity_poly.entity_id
_entity_poly.type
_entity_poly.pdbx_seq_one_letter_code
_entity_poly.pdbx_strand_id
1 'polypeptide(L)' 'MRQNVAFVTHLSYTQISLGLAGAVTLVAYGLFIVAPAWGSYGRLWEKIAASFLTLFILAALVGIGVGVGAGIIYLYIRGA' A
#
# COMPACT_ATOMS: atom_id res chain seq x y z
N MET A 1 -4.51 -14.62 -35.94
CA MET A 1 -4.38 -13.37 -35.15
C MET A 1 -4.72 -13.69 -33.71
N ARG A 2 -3.68 -13.81 -32.86
CA ARG A 2 -3.62 -14.72 -31.71
C ARG A 2 -3.16 -13.95 -30.45
N GLN A 3 -3.90 -14.13 -29.34
CA GLN A 3 -3.59 -13.89 -27.91
C GLN A 3 -3.52 -12.49 -27.24
N ASN A 4 -3.84 -11.37 -27.89
CA ASN A 4 -3.77 -10.07 -27.20
C ASN A 4 -4.92 -9.75 -26.22
N VAL A 5 -5.94 -10.62 -26.09
CA VAL A 5 -7.09 -10.42 -25.18
C VAL A 5 -6.99 -11.21 -23.87
N ALA A 6 -6.00 -12.10 -23.70
CA ALA A 6 -5.82 -12.86 -22.46
C ALA A 6 -5.28 -12.03 -21.28
N PHE A 7 -4.71 -10.84 -21.57
CA PHE A 7 -4.23 -9.89 -20.55
C PHE A 7 -5.37 -9.04 -19.96
N VAL A 8 -6.51 -8.95 -20.66
CA VAL A 8 -7.78 -8.46 -20.08
C VAL A 8 -8.38 -9.63 -19.29
N THR A 9 -7.65 -9.95 -18.23
CA THR A 9 -7.82 -11.10 -17.36
C THR A 9 -9.24 -11.14 -16.78
N HIS A 10 -9.81 -12.33 -16.58
CA HIS A 10 -11.03 -12.55 -15.79
C HIS A 10 -10.79 -12.17 -14.31
N LEU A 11 -10.67 -10.87 -14.04
CA LEU A 11 -10.50 -10.37 -12.69
C LEU A 11 -11.85 -10.48 -11.98
N SER A 12 -11.90 -11.36 -10.98
CA SER A 12 -13.03 -11.42 -10.06
C SER A 12 -13.18 -10.06 -9.38
N TYR A 13 -14.41 -9.67 -9.05
CA TYR A 13 -14.71 -8.41 -8.38
C TYR A 13 -13.84 -8.18 -7.13
N THR A 14 -13.51 -9.26 -6.41
CA THR A 14 -12.61 -9.22 -5.25
C THR A 14 -11.18 -8.82 -5.60
N GLN A 15 -10.66 -9.25 -6.75
CA GLN A 15 -9.30 -8.90 -7.18
C GLN A 15 -9.23 -7.42 -7.60
N ILE A 16 -10.28 -6.94 -8.27
CA ILE A 16 -10.39 -5.53 -8.66
C ILE A 16 -10.49 -4.64 -7.41
N SER A 17 -11.34 -5.00 -6.45
CA SER A 17 -11.51 -4.21 -5.22
C SER A 17 -10.23 -4.18 -4.38
N LEU A 18 -9.52 -5.30 -4.25
CA LEU A 18 -8.22 -5.35 -3.56
C LEU A 18 -7.16 -4.50 -4.27
N GLY A 19 -7.09 -4.56 -5.60
CA GLY A 19 -6.17 -3.74 -6.39
C GLY A 19 -6.43 -2.24 -6.23
N LEU A 20 -7.71 -1.83 -6.28
CA LEU A 20 -8.11 -0.44 -6.08
C LEU A 20 -7.83 0.05 -4.66
N ALA A 21 -8.14 -0.75 -3.64
CA ALA A 21 -7.85 -0.41 -2.25
C ALA A 21 -6.35 -0.17 -2.04
N GLY A 22 -5.49 -1.02 -2.62
CA GLY A 22 -4.04 -0.83 -2.60
C GLY A 22 -3.61 0.46 -3.31
N ALA A 23 -4.15 0.73 -4.50
CA ALA A 23 -3.84 1.95 -5.25
C ALA A 23 -4.24 3.22 -4.50
N VAL A 24 -5.45 3.27 -3.95
CA VAL A 24 -5.95 4.40 -3.14
C VAL A 24 -5.08 4.62 -1.91
N THR A 25 -4.62 3.55 -1.27
CA THR A 25 -3.73 3.62 -0.10
C THR A 25 -2.37 4.23 -0.47
N LEU A 26 -1.80 3.85 -1.61
CA LEU A 26 -0.54 4.43 -2.09
C LEU A 26 -0.68 5.92 -2.43
N VAL A 27 -1.81 6.31 -3.04
CA VAL A 27 -2.13 7.72 -3.31
C VAL A 27 -2.25 8.50 -2.00
N ALA A 28 -2.96 7.95 -1.00
CA ALA A 28 -3.11 8.56 0.31
C ALA A 28 -1.77 8.72 1.04
N TYR A 29 -0.89 7.72 0.98
CA TYR A 29 0.49 7.83 1.50
C TYR A 29 1.27 8.98 0.84
N GLY A 30 1.20 9.09 -0.49
CA GLY A 30 1.85 10.17 -1.23
C GLY A 30 1.34 11.55 -0.82
N LEU A 31 0.02 11.73 -0.73
CA LEU A 31 -0.60 13.03 -0.47
C LEU A 31 -0.53 13.46 1.01
N PHE A 32 -0.76 12.53 1.94
CA PHE A 32 -0.85 12.88 3.37
C PHE A 32 0.45 12.74 4.14
N ILE A 33 1.42 11.96 3.63
CA ILE A 33 2.68 11.73 4.33
C ILE A 33 3.84 12.33 3.55
N VAL A 34 4.04 11.93 2.29
CA VAL A 34 5.23 12.35 1.51
C VAL A 34 5.16 13.83 1.12
N ALA A 35 4.02 14.32 0.64
CA ALA A 35 3.87 15.71 0.23
C ALA A 35 4.14 16.74 1.36
N PRO A 36 3.54 16.63 2.56
CA PRO A 36 3.86 17.55 3.65
C PRO A 36 5.29 17.35 4.19
N ALA A 37 5.83 16.12 4.18
CA ALA A 37 7.21 15.89 4.57
C ALA A 37 8.19 16.68 3.69
N TRP A 38 7.97 16.71 2.36
CA TRP A 38 8.78 17.52 1.45
C TRP A 38 8.52 19.02 1.52
N GLY A 39 7.32 19.44 1.94
CA GLY A 39 6.97 20.85 2.13
C GLY A 39 7.69 21.51 3.32
N SER A 40 8.00 20.74 4.36
CA SER A 40 8.58 21.27 5.61
C SER A 40 10.09 21.53 5.55
N TYR A 41 10.82 20.94 4.59
CA TYR A 41 12.29 21.04 4.52
C TYR A 41 12.76 21.90 3.35
N GLY A 42 13.71 22.79 3.62
CA GLY A 42 14.29 23.69 2.62
C GLY A 42 15.37 23.05 1.76
N ARG A 43 16.19 22.13 2.32
CA ARG A 43 17.33 21.53 1.61
C ARG A 43 17.00 20.15 1.03
N LEU A 44 17.52 19.88 -0.18
CA LEU A 44 17.31 18.61 -0.89
C LEU A 44 17.80 17.38 -0.11
N TRP A 45 18.89 17.50 0.65
CA TRP A 45 19.41 16.41 1.48
C TRP A 45 18.49 16.07 2.67
N GLU A 46 17.85 17.09 3.27
CA GLU A 46 16.86 16.89 4.34
C GLU A 46 15.61 16.22 3.79
N LYS A 47 15.19 16.58 2.57
CA LYS A 47 14.06 15.96 1.87
C LYS A 47 14.28 14.47 1.62
N ILE A 48 15.50 14.06 1.25
CA ILE A 48 15.84 12.64 1.03
C ILE A 48 15.78 11.88 2.36
N ALA A 49 16.37 12.42 3.43
CA ALA A 49 16.32 11.80 4.76
C ALA A 49 14.87 11.70 5.28
N ALA A 50 14.05 12.73 5.06
CA ALA A 50 12.64 12.74 5.40
C ALA A 50 11.87 11.66 4.62
N SER A 51 12.09 11.53 3.31
CA SER A 51 11.48 10.47 2.50
C SER A 51 11.87 9.06 2.97
N PHE A 52 13.10 8.87 3.44
CA PHE A 52 13.48 7.58 4.05
C PHE A 52 12.68 7.29 5.32
N LEU A 53 12.45 8.31 6.15
CA LEU A 53 11.60 8.17 7.34
C LEU A 53 10.13 7.89 7.00
N THR A 54 9.60 8.46 5.91
CA THR A 54 8.22 8.14 5.48
C THR A 54 8.09 6.69 5.01
N LEU A 55 9.14 6.09 4.44
CA LEU A 55 9.14 4.66 4.10
C LEU A 55 9.05 3.77 5.34
N PHE A 56 9.64 4.18 6.47
CA PHE A 56 9.45 3.48 7.74
C PHE A 56 7.98 3.50 8.18
N ILE A 57 7.30 4.63 8.03
CA ILE A 57 5.86 4.75 8.32
C ILE A 57 5.05 3.82 7.39
N LEU A 58 5.39 3.79 6.10
CA LEU A 58 4.75 2.88 5.14
C LEU A 58 4.96 1.41 5.52
N ALA A 59 6.18 1.03 5.90
CA ALA A 59 6.50 -0.31 6.36
C ALA A 59 5.71 -0.68 7.63
N ALA A 60 5.56 0.26 8.57
CA ALA A 60 4.74 0.05 9.77
C ALA A 60 3.26 -0.13 9.43
N LEU A 61 2.70 0.69 8.54
CA LEU A 61 1.32 0.56 8.06
C LEU A 61 1.07 -0.80 7.39
N VAL A 62 1.99 -1.24 6.53
CA VAL A 62 1.94 -2.55 5.89
C VAL A 62 2.04 -3.66 6.95
N GLY A 63 2.99 -3.54 7.88
CA GLY A 63 3.20 -4.52 8.95
C GLY A 63 1.96 -4.67 9.85
N ILE A 64 1.33 -3.57 10.24
CA ILE A 64 0.09 -3.58 11.02
C ILE A 64 -1.04 -4.20 10.19
N GLY A 65 -1.21 -3.79 8.93
CA GLY A 65 -2.26 -4.32 8.05
C GLY A 65 -2.13 -5.83 7.84
N VAL A 66 -0.92 -6.31 7.55
CA VAL A 66 -0.62 -7.75 7.43
C VAL A 66 -0.81 -8.47 8.76
N GLY A 67 -0.34 -7.90 9.87
CA GLY A 67 -0.46 -8.48 11.20
C GLY A 67 -1.91 -8.65 11.64
N VAL A 68 -2.75 -7.63 11.42
CA VAL A 68 -4.20 -7.69 11.71
C VAL A 68 -4.87 -8.70 10.79
N GLY A 69 -4.60 -8.66 9.48
CA GLY A 69 -5.18 -9.60 8.52
C GLY A 69 -4.83 -11.05 8.83
N ALA A 70 -3.56 -11.34 9.07
CA ALA A 70 -3.08 -12.67 9.46
C ALA A 70 -3.65 -13.10 10.82
N GLY A 71 -3.76 -12.17 11.77
CA GLY A 71 -4.36 -12.42 13.09
C GLY A 71 -5.82 -12.87 12.98
N ILE A 72 -6.62 -12.21 12.15
CA ILE A 72 -8.02 -12.59 11.91
C ILE A 72 -8.10 -14.01 11.31
N ILE A 73 -7.28 -14.29 10.30
CA ILE A 73 -7.24 -15.62 9.67
C ILE A 73 -6.83 -16.69 10.68
N TYR A 74 -5.83 -16.43 11.52
CA TYR A 74 -5.38 -17.35 12.56
C TYR A 74 -6.49 -17.66 13.57
N LEU A 75 -7.22 -16.64 14.03
CA LEU A 75 -8.34 -16.81 14.96
C LEU A 75 -9.49 -17.60 14.32
N TYR A 76 -9.78 -17.36 13.03
CA TYR A 76 -10.78 -18.13 12.30
C TYR A 76 -10.41 -19.59 12.17
N ILE A 77 -9.16 -19.89 11.77
CA ILE A 77 -8.67 -21.27 11.59
C ILE A 77 -8.63 -22.01 12.94
N ARG A 78 -8.18 -21.36 14.00
CA ARG A 78 -8.07 -21.99 15.33
C ARG A 78 -9.43 -22.23 15.99
N GLY A 79 -10.46 -21.46 15.61
CA GLY A 79 -11.83 -21.62 16.10
C GLY A 79 -12.70 -22.57 15.28
N ALA A 80 -12.19 -23.09 14.16
CA ALA A 80 -12.83 -24.10 13.31
C ALA A 80 -12.36 -25.52 13.67
#